data_AF-A0A1D3L9D7-F1
#
_entry.id   AF-A0A1D3L9D7-F1
#
_cell.length_a   1.000
_cell.length_b   1.000
_cell.length_c   1.000
_cell.angle_alpha   90.00
_cell.angle_beta   90.00
_cell.angle_gamma   90.00
#
_symmetry.space_group_name_H-M   'P 1'
#
loop_
_entity.id
_entity.type
_entity.pdbx_description
1 polymer ?
#
loop_
_entity_poly.entity_id
_entity_poly.type
_entity_poly.pdbx_seq_one_letter_code
_entity_poly.pdbx_strand_id
1 'polypeptide(L)'
;MTENMCQKFNNVWSDFPDSVDEDGNSQIKIKDYWEILFKNKNGDNYIDKVNAVSFWLFVQNFGDNFSFTKNVDSNTNIFHYIMIWLIYKLKLKSDDKVMEFYNTCINYDTNYINSIKDTKDYNIYKDPIYSKLYLMNEGIKDISIFYDALKSLCKMYNEFGDDDSGCTENWDYAKKFAEKYEILLNNNDTDTEDSLYSQILSILSTDYDNFVKKCYEKKGCGNFPSLPVYPRSFSIKVTLIPITFIFVAIPIFLEFAYK
;
A
#
# COMPACT_ATOMS: atom_id res chain seq x y z
N MET A 1 -0.90 -5.92 9.61
CA MET A 1 -0.14 -4.66 9.50
C MET A 1 0.50 -4.36 10.83
N THR A 2 1.73 -3.84 10.86
CA THR A 2 2.30 -3.34 12.12
C THR A 2 1.61 -2.03 12.49
N GLU A 3 0.96 -1.97 13.65
CA GLU A 3 0.21 -0.79 14.13
C GLU A 3 1.07 0.49 14.09
N ASN A 4 2.35 0.36 14.46
CA ASN A 4 3.33 1.44 14.42
C ASN A 4 3.58 2.01 13.01
N MET A 5 3.31 1.25 11.93
CA MET A 5 3.47 1.74 10.56
C MET A 5 2.38 2.76 10.22
N CYS A 6 1.13 2.44 10.55
CA CYS A 6 0.00 3.32 10.23
C CYS A 6 0.00 4.59 11.05
N GLN A 7 0.50 4.55 12.29
CA GLN A 7 0.71 5.74 13.10
C GLN A 7 1.74 6.68 12.44
N LYS A 8 2.84 6.15 11.89
CA LYS A 8 3.83 6.94 11.15
C LYS A 8 3.25 7.55 9.88
N PHE A 9 2.45 6.80 9.12
CA PHE A 9 1.74 7.35 7.97
C PHE A 9 0.73 8.43 8.36
N ASN A 10 0.07 8.30 9.52
CA ASN A 10 -0.83 9.34 10.01
C ASN A 10 -0.11 10.67 10.18
N ASN A 11 1.08 10.64 10.78
CA ASN A 11 1.94 11.83 10.91
C ASN A 11 2.31 12.37 9.53
N VAL A 12 2.75 11.50 8.61
CA VAL A 12 3.11 11.93 7.25
C VAL A 12 1.95 12.55 6.49
N TRP A 13 0.72 12.02 6.61
CA TRP A 13 -0.44 12.63 5.93
C TRP A 13 -0.86 13.96 6.54
N SER A 14 -0.59 14.17 7.82
CA SER A 14 -0.77 15.47 8.49
C SER A 14 0.31 16.47 8.08
N ASP A 15 1.56 16.03 8.03
CA ASP A 15 2.72 16.91 7.79
C ASP A 15 2.96 17.18 6.31
N PHE A 16 2.57 16.25 5.42
CA PHE A 16 2.75 16.35 3.98
C PHE A 16 1.49 15.87 3.22
N PRO A 17 0.39 16.64 3.29
CA PRO A 17 -0.90 16.26 2.75
C PRO A 17 -0.89 16.11 1.23
N ASP A 18 -1.93 15.47 0.69
CA ASP A 18 -2.07 15.19 -0.75
C ASP A 18 -2.64 16.38 -1.55
N SER A 19 -2.97 17.49 -0.89
CA SER A 19 -3.51 18.69 -1.55
C SER A 19 -2.44 19.55 -2.21
N VAL A 20 -2.86 20.34 -3.21
CA VAL A 20 -1.99 21.16 -4.06
C VAL A 20 -1.30 22.31 -3.30
N ASP A 21 -1.91 22.78 -2.21
CA ASP A 21 -1.33 23.81 -1.36
C ASP A 21 -0.97 23.21 0.01
N GLU A 22 0.33 23.21 0.32
CA GLU A 22 0.84 22.96 1.67
C GLU A 22 0.53 24.20 2.52
N ASP A 23 -0.19 24.03 3.63
CA ASP A 23 -0.34 25.10 4.60
C ASP A 23 0.99 25.44 5.29
N GLY A 24 1.04 26.56 6.00
CA GLY A 24 2.28 27.02 6.65
C GLY A 24 2.81 26.04 7.71
N ASN A 25 1.97 25.20 8.30
CA ASN A 25 2.37 24.21 9.31
C ASN A 25 3.05 22.99 8.67
N SER A 26 2.49 22.50 7.57
CA SER A 26 3.04 21.42 6.75
C SER A 26 4.45 21.77 6.26
N GLN A 27 4.64 23.01 5.79
CA GLN A 27 5.94 23.50 5.34
C GLN A 27 7.01 23.48 6.46
N ILE A 28 6.62 23.81 7.70
CA ILE A 28 7.52 23.77 8.86
C ILE A 28 7.91 22.33 9.18
N LYS A 29 6.96 21.38 9.20
CA LYS A 29 7.24 19.97 9.50
C LYS A 29 8.13 19.29 8.47
N ILE A 30 7.91 19.58 7.19
CA ILE A 30 8.77 19.09 6.12
C ILE A 30 10.20 19.60 6.28
N LYS A 31 10.34 20.88 6.68
CA LYS A 31 11.63 21.47 7.00
C LYS A 31 12.28 20.79 8.22
N ASP A 32 11.52 20.42 9.25
CA ASP A 32 12.04 19.66 10.39
C ASP A 32 12.61 18.30 9.93
N TYR A 33 11.90 17.55 9.08
CA TYR A 33 12.42 16.28 8.51
C TYR A 33 13.74 16.50 7.78
N TRP A 34 13.83 17.56 6.98
CA TRP A 34 15.04 17.90 6.25
C TRP A 34 16.19 18.25 7.19
N GLU A 35 15.96 19.18 8.14
CA GLU A 35 16.98 19.62 9.08
C GLU A 35 17.45 18.50 9.99
N ILE A 36 16.63 17.49 10.27
CA ILE A 36 17.04 16.29 11.00
C ILE A 36 18.04 15.46 10.19
N LEU A 37 17.79 15.26 8.89
CA LEU A 37 18.48 14.27 8.06
C LEU A 37 19.64 14.85 7.22
N PHE A 38 19.64 16.17 6.95
CA PHE A 38 20.57 16.84 6.04
C PHE A 38 21.31 18.02 6.71
N LYS A 39 22.50 18.35 6.21
CA LYS A 39 23.45 19.36 6.71
C LYS A 39 23.24 20.76 6.09
N ASN A 40 22.62 20.85 4.91
CA ASN A 40 22.50 22.09 4.13
C ASN A 40 21.07 22.65 4.10
N LYS A 41 20.92 23.96 3.82
CA LYS A 41 19.65 24.70 3.82
C LYS A 41 18.74 24.49 2.59
N ASN A 42 19.13 23.75 1.57
CA ASN A 42 18.40 23.66 0.30
C ASN A 42 17.50 22.41 0.24
N GLY A 43 16.47 22.38 1.08
CA GLY A 43 15.44 21.31 1.10
C GLY A 43 14.09 21.74 0.51
N ASP A 44 14.07 22.83 -0.26
CA ASP A 44 12.82 23.53 -0.58
C ASP A 44 12.11 22.99 -1.83
N ASN A 45 12.81 22.25 -2.70
CA ASN A 45 12.19 21.69 -3.89
C ASN A 45 11.39 20.42 -3.56
N TYR A 46 10.42 20.09 -4.41
CA TYR A 46 9.50 18.99 -4.17
C TYR A 46 10.19 17.62 -4.01
N ILE A 47 11.24 17.35 -4.79
CA ILE A 47 11.98 16.08 -4.75
C ILE A 47 12.71 15.92 -3.41
N ASP A 48 13.32 17.00 -2.93
CA ASP A 48 14.01 17.04 -1.64
C ASP A 48 13.06 16.81 -0.47
N LYS A 49 11.87 17.44 -0.51
CA LYS A 49 10.80 17.21 0.48
C LYS A 49 10.36 15.74 0.51
N VAL A 50 10.07 15.16 -0.67
CA VAL A 50 9.66 13.76 -0.80
C VAL A 50 10.77 12.82 -0.32
N ASN A 51 12.04 13.12 -0.63
CA ASN A 51 13.19 12.33 -0.17
C ASN A 51 13.36 12.39 1.35
N ALA A 52 13.23 13.56 1.97
CA ALA A 52 13.33 13.69 3.42
C ALA A 52 12.23 12.89 4.14
N VAL A 53 10.98 13.00 3.68
CA VAL A 53 9.86 12.27 4.28
C VAL A 53 9.98 10.75 4.05
N SER A 54 10.36 10.30 2.86
CA SER A 54 10.58 8.88 2.59
C SER A 54 11.74 8.33 3.42
N PHE A 55 12.89 9.00 3.44
CA PHE A 55 14.03 8.58 4.24
C PHE A 55 13.69 8.53 5.74
N TRP A 56 12.95 9.52 6.25
CA TRP A 56 12.41 9.48 7.60
C TRP A 56 11.52 8.26 7.84
N LEU A 57 10.58 7.94 6.95
CA LEU A 57 9.73 6.74 7.05
C LEU A 57 10.56 5.46 7.16
N PHE A 58 11.64 5.33 6.38
CA PHE A 58 12.52 4.18 6.47
C PHE A 58 13.27 4.13 7.80
N VAL A 59 13.89 5.23 8.23
CA VAL A 59 14.59 5.29 9.52
C VAL A 59 13.66 4.98 10.68
N GLN A 60 12.43 5.49 10.67
CA GLN A 60 11.48 5.20 11.74
C GLN A 60 11.07 3.72 11.76
N ASN A 61 11.03 3.03 10.63
CA ASN A 61 10.54 1.64 10.56
C ASN A 61 11.63 0.57 10.71
N PHE A 62 12.83 0.87 10.23
CA PHE A 62 13.96 -0.07 10.23
C PHE A 62 15.10 0.43 11.12
N GLY A 63 14.88 1.50 11.88
CA GLY A 63 15.88 2.13 12.72
C GLY A 63 15.43 2.37 14.15
N ASP A 64 16.31 3.04 14.88
CA ASP A 64 16.06 3.62 16.20
C ASP A 64 16.56 5.07 16.19
N ASN A 65 15.72 5.98 16.68
CA ASN A 65 15.86 7.43 16.62
C ASN A 65 16.08 7.96 15.19
N PHE A 66 17.35 8.01 14.78
CA PHE A 66 17.82 8.58 13.51
C PHE A 66 18.75 7.65 12.73
N SER A 67 18.88 6.39 13.14
CA SER A 67 19.81 5.43 12.51
C SER A 67 19.22 4.06 12.24
N PHE A 68 19.68 3.35 11.20
CA PHE A 68 19.19 2.00 10.90
C PHE A 68 19.76 0.98 11.89
N THR A 69 18.87 0.15 12.42
CA THR A 69 19.18 -0.95 13.34
C THR A 69 18.70 -2.30 12.82
N LYS A 70 17.89 -2.30 11.74
CA LYS A 70 17.30 -3.47 11.09
C LYS A 70 17.55 -3.40 9.58
N ASN A 71 17.69 -4.58 8.96
CA ASN A 71 17.79 -4.67 7.52
C ASN A 71 16.43 -4.33 6.87
N VAL A 72 16.41 -3.46 5.86
CA VAL A 72 15.21 -3.11 5.09
C VAL A 72 14.57 -4.36 4.45
N ASP A 73 15.39 -5.34 4.04
CA ASP A 73 14.91 -6.59 3.46
C ASP A 73 14.25 -7.55 4.47
N SER A 74 14.38 -7.27 5.78
CA SER A 74 13.76 -8.11 6.82
C SER A 74 12.24 -7.93 6.93
N ASN A 75 11.67 -6.85 6.38
CA ASN A 75 10.23 -6.60 6.37
C ASN A 75 9.79 -5.99 5.03
N THR A 76 9.63 -6.88 4.05
CA THR A 76 9.23 -6.55 2.68
C THR A 76 7.88 -5.83 2.58
N ASN A 77 6.94 -6.12 3.49
CA ASN A 77 5.63 -5.47 3.51
C ASN A 77 5.76 -3.97 3.80
N ILE A 78 6.53 -3.60 4.83
CA ILE A 78 6.77 -2.19 5.14
C ILE A 78 7.45 -1.47 3.98
N PHE A 79 8.44 -2.11 3.34
CA PHE A 79 9.09 -1.56 2.16
C PHE A 79 8.06 -1.26 1.06
N HIS A 80 7.18 -2.22 0.73
CA HIS A 80 6.14 -2.00 -0.29
C HIS A 80 5.22 -0.84 0.06
N TYR A 81 4.83 -0.68 1.32
CA TYR A 81 3.97 0.44 1.74
C TYR A 81 4.64 1.80 1.54
N ILE A 82 5.91 1.93 1.93
CA ILE A 82 6.65 3.19 1.75
C ILE A 82 6.84 3.48 0.25
N MET A 83 7.10 2.46 -0.56
CA MET A 83 7.24 2.62 -2.01
C MET A 83 5.92 3.01 -2.69
N ILE A 84 4.79 2.46 -2.25
CA ILE A 84 3.46 2.85 -2.74
C ILE A 84 3.25 4.35 -2.50
N TRP A 85 3.49 4.79 -1.26
CA TRP A 85 3.41 6.20 -0.89
C TRP A 85 4.37 7.06 -1.74
N LEU A 86 5.64 6.66 -1.86
CA LEU A 86 6.67 7.40 -2.58
C LEU A 86 6.30 7.60 -4.05
N ILE A 87 5.97 6.53 -4.76
CA ILE A 87 5.63 6.58 -6.18
C ILE A 87 4.34 7.38 -6.38
N TYR A 88 3.33 7.17 -5.53
CA TYR A 88 2.08 7.93 -5.59
C TYR A 88 2.33 9.44 -5.44
N LYS A 89 3.09 9.86 -4.42
CA LYS A 89 3.39 11.29 -4.21
C LYS A 89 4.11 11.86 -5.43
N LEU A 90 5.16 11.20 -5.94
CA LEU A 90 5.89 11.67 -7.11
C LEU A 90 4.97 11.82 -8.34
N LYS A 91 4.15 10.80 -8.64
CA LYS A 91 3.20 10.83 -9.76
C LYS A 91 2.07 11.83 -9.61
N LEU A 92 1.70 12.20 -8.38
CA LEU A 92 0.75 13.29 -8.12
C LEU A 92 1.23 14.61 -8.75
N LYS A 93 2.55 14.80 -8.85
CA LYS A 93 3.14 15.97 -9.50
C LYS A 93 3.32 15.78 -11.02
N SER A 94 3.93 14.67 -11.44
CA SER A 94 3.96 14.19 -12.84
C SER A 94 4.66 12.83 -12.93
N ASP A 95 4.43 12.07 -14.00
CA ASP A 95 5.05 10.75 -14.20
C ASP A 95 6.58 10.80 -14.23
N ASP A 96 7.17 11.84 -14.84
CA ASP A 96 8.62 12.03 -14.93
C ASP A 96 9.31 12.21 -13.56
N LYS A 97 8.55 12.58 -12.51
CA LYS A 97 9.12 12.84 -11.18
C LYS A 97 9.69 11.61 -10.51
N VAL A 98 9.23 10.41 -10.87
CA VAL A 98 9.82 9.17 -10.36
C VAL A 98 11.25 9.00 -10.87
N MET A 99 11.48 9.30 -12.14
CA MET A 99 12.82 9.22 -12.75
C MET A 99 13.71 10.38 -12.29
N GLU A 100 13.15 11.59 -12.14
CA GLU A 100 13.85 12.73 -11.55
C GLU A 100 14.31 12.43 -10.12
N PHE A 101 13.43 11.86 -9.29
CA PHE A 101 13.76 11.41 -7.93
C PHE A 101 14.89 10.38 -7.96
N TYR A 102 14.79 9.37 -8.83
CA TYR A 102 15.82 8.35 -8.95
C TYR A 102 17.19 8.97 -9.27
N ASN A 103 17.27 9.83 -10.28
CA ASN A 103 18.53 10.46 -10.69
C ASN A 103 19.08 11.45 -9.65
N THR A 104 18.20 12.11 -8.90
CA THR A 104 18.59 13.17 -7.94
C THR A 104 18.91 12.62 -6.56
N CYS A 105 18.11 11.66 -6.07
CA CYS A 105 18.17 11.18 -4.69
C CYS A 105 18.74 9.76 -4.58
N ILE A 106 18.73 8.96 -5.63
CA ILE A 106 19.18 7.56 -5.54
C ILE A 106 20.49 7.33 -6.32
N ASN A 107 20.60 7.91 -7.52
CA ASN A 107 21.72 7.77 -8.45
C ASN A 107 22.51 9.08 -8.63
N TYR A 108 22.92 9.69 -7.53
CA TYR A 108 23.53 11.03 -7.55
C TYR A 108 25.07 11.03 -7.48
N ASP A 109 25.65 12.20 -7.79
CA ASP A 109 27.05 12.57 -7.59
C ASP A 109 27.35 12.94 -6.11
N THR A 110 28.56 12.61 -5.64
CA THR A 110 29.27 13.00 -4.39
C THR A 110 28.72 14.20 -3.62
N ASN A 111 28.27 15.25 -4.28
CA ASN A 111 27.70 16.46 -3.68
C ASN A 111 26.42 16.21 -2.84
N TYR A 112 25.53 15.30 -3.25
CA TYR A 112 24.32 14.99 -2.46
C TYR A 112 24.65 14.08 -1.25
N ILE A 113 25.64 13.17 -1.36
CA ILE A 113 26.18 12.40 -0.22
C ILE A 113 26.63 13.38 0.88
N ASN A 114 27.34 14.43 0.49
CA ASN A 114 27.93 15.37 1.43
C ASN A 114 26.88 16.19 2.20
N SER A 115 25.66 16.32 1.66
CA SER A 115 24.56 17.01 2.33
C SER A 115 23.87 16.14 3.38
N ILE A 116 24.11 14.83 3.43
CA ILE A 116 23.44 13.93 4.38
C ILE A 116 24.21 13.89 5.70
N LYS A 117 23.48 13.89 6.83
CA LYS A 117 24.08 13.77 8.18
C LYS A 117 24.68 12.39 8.42
N ASP A 118 23.89 11.33 8.23
CA ASP A 118 24.34 9.95 8.31
C ASP A 118 24.37 9.31 6.92
N THR A 119 25.54 9.35 6.28
CA THR A 119 25.75 8.83 4.93
C THR A 119 25.70 7.31 4.88
N LYS A 120 26.01 6.62 6.00
CA LYS A 120 25.96 5.17 6.08
C LYS A 120 24.51 4.70 6.04
N ASP A 121 23.66 5.31 6.86
CA ASP A 121 22.25 4.97 6.92
C ASP A 121 21.55 5.25 5.59
N TYR A 122 21.82 6.41 4.99
CA TYR A 122 21.27 6.74 3.68
C TYR A 122 21.63 5.71 2.61
N ASN A 123 22.86 5.19 2.62
CA ASN A 123 23.26 4.14 1.67
C ASN A 123 22.48 2.83 1.89
N ILE A 124 22.17 2.46 3.13
CA ILE A 124 21.36 1.27 3.43
C ILE A 124 19.92 1.44 2.92
N TYR A 125 19.37 2.64 3.00
CA TYR A 125 18.06 3.00 2.46
C TYR A 125 18.02 3.03 0.94
N LYS A 126 19.03 3.64 0.30
CA LYS A 126 19.03 3.89 -1.14
C LYS A 126 19.13 2.61 -1.95
N ASP A 127 19.89 1.62 -1.49
CA ASP A 127 20.18 0.41 -2.26
C ASP A 127 18.90 -0.42 -2.53
N PRO A 128 18.03 -0.68 -1.53
CA PRO A 128 16.71 -1.26 -1.74
C PRO A 128 15.84 -0.47 -2.73
N ILE A 129 15.81 0.86 -2.64
CA ILE A 129 15.05 1.70 -3.58
C ILE A 129 15.63 1.60 -4.99
N TYR A 130 16.94 1.72 -5.13
CA TYR A 130 17.66 1.58 -6.39
C TYR A 130 17.26 0.27 -7.09
N SER A 131 17.19 -0.83 -6.33
CA SER A 131 16.88 -2.15 -6.88
C SER A 131 15.41 -2.33 -7.32
N LYS A 132 14.46 -1.60 -6.73
CA LYS A 132 13.01 -1.91 -6.86
C LYS A 132 12.14 -0.76 -7.37
N LEU A 133 12.59 0.50 -7.31
CA LEU A 133 11.76 1.66 -7.67
C LEU A 133 11.25 1.59 -9.10
N TYR A 134 12.13 1.31 -10.06
CA TYR A 134 11.74 1.21 -11.47
C TYR A 134 10.76 0.05 -11.70
N LEU A 135 11.03 -1.12 -11.11
CA LEU A 135 10.16 -2.29 -11.21
C LEU A 135 8.75 -2.02 -10.66
N MET A 136 8.66 -1.34 -9.51
CA MET A 136 7.36 -0.97 -8.94
C MET A 136 6.67 0.13 -9.75
N ASN A 137 7.41 1.11 -10.26
CA ASN A 137 6.87 2.20 -11.06
C ASN A 137 6.20 1.70 -12.36
N GLU A 138 6.86 0.77 -13.05
CA GLU A 138 6.38 0.17 -14.30
C GLU A 138 5.35 -0.94 -14.05
N GLY A 139 5.58 -1.76 -13.03
CA GLY A 139 4.76 -2.94 -12.73
C GLY A 139 3.42 -2.62 -12.07
N ILE A 140 3.30 -1.46 -11.39
CA ILE A 140 2.09 -1.06 -10.66
C ILE A 140 1.43 0.14 -11.33
N LYS A 141 0.61 -0.15 -12.34
CA LYS A 141 -0.16 0.87 -13.09
C LYS A 141 -1.21 1.57 -12.21
N ASP A 142 -1.83 0.82 -11.30
CA ASP A 142 -2.91 1.30 -10.42
C ASP A 142 -2.40 1.89 -9.10
N ILE A 143 -1.24 2.55 -9.10
CA ILE A 143 -0.57 2.99 -7.86
C ILE A 143 -1.45 3.89 -6.98
N SER A 144 -2.30 4.72 -7.59
CA SER A 144 -3.25 5.57 -6.89
C SER A 144 -4.31 4.75 -6.13
N ILE A 145 -4.76 3.65 -6.72
CA ILE A 145 -5.75 2.76 -6.10
C ILE A 145 -5.11 1.95 -4.97
N PHE A 146 -3.88 1.47 -5.16
CA PHE A 146 -3.10 0.86 -4.08
C PHE A 146 -2.87 1.82 -2.92
N TYR A 147 -2.56 3.08 -3.21
CA TYR A 147 -2.39 4.12 -2.20
C TYR A 147 -3.69 4.39 -1.42
N ASP A 148 -4.83 4.52 -2.11
CA ASP A 148 -6.14 4.70 -1.48
C ASP A 148 -6.53 3.50 -0.59
N ALA A 149 -6.24 2.28 -1.04
CA ALA A 149 -6.44 1.07 -0.26
C ALA A 149 -5.56 1.08 1.00
N LEU A 150 -4.25 1.31 0.84
CA LEU A 150 -3.30 1.42 1.95
C LEU A 150 -3.73 2.48 2.97
N LYS A 151 -4.17 3.66 2.49
CA LYS A 151 -4.64 4.76 3.32
C LYS A 151 -5.88 4.39 4.11
N SER A 152 -6.85 3.72 3.47
CA SER A 152 -8.07 3.23 4.12
C SER A 152 -7.75 2.19 5.20
N LEU A 153 -6.88 1.22 4.87
CA LEU A 153 -6.43 0.20 5.81
C LEU A 153 -5.75 0.81 7.04
N CYS A 154 -4.87 1.77 6.84
CA CYS A 154 -4.19 2.42 7.96
C CYS A 154 -5.10 3.27 8.83
N LYS A 155 -6.11 3.92 8.26
CA LYS A 155 -7.14 4.59 9.06
C LYS A 155 -7.88 3.59 9.95
N MET A 156 -8.19 2.39 9.45
CA MET A 156 -8.78 1.34 10.28
C MET A 156 -7.87 1.01 11.48
N TYR A 157 -6.58 0.80 11.24
CA TYR A 157 -5.62 0.51 12.31
C TYR A 157 -5.45 1.66 13.32
N ASN A 158 -5.47 2.92 12.88
CA ASN A 158 -5.26 4.08 13.74
C ASN A 158 -6.49 4.42 14.60
N GLU A 159 -7.70 4.30 14.05
CA GLU A 159 -8.95 4.53 14.79
C GLU A 159 -9.33 3.35 15.70
N PHE A 160 -8.66 2.20 15.52
CA PHE A 160 -8.78 1.04 16.39
C PHE A 160 -7.96 1.22 17.68
N GLY A 161 -8.29 2.25 18.46
CA GLY A 161 -7.74 2.52 19.79
C GLY A 161 -8.28 1.58 20.88
N ASP A 162 -7.84 1.78 22.13
CA ASP A 162 -8.19 0.91 23.26
C ASP A 162 -9.63 1.09 23.79
N ASP A 163 -10.31 2.20 23.49
CA ASP A 163 -11.67 2.49 23.97
C ASP A 163 -12.79 1.89 23.07
N ASP A 164 -13.95 1.57 23.67
CA ASP A 164 -15.08 0.82 23.09
C ASP A 164 -15.75 1.42 21.83
N SER A 165 -15.45 2.67 21.44
CA SER A 165 -16.14 3.38 20.33
C SER A 165 -15.67 3.03 18.91
N GLY A 166 -14.53 2.35 18.75
CA GLY A 166 -13.84 2.22 17.46
C GLY A 166 -14.50 1.33 16.40
N CYS A 167 -15.55 0.55 16.68
CA CYS A 167 -16.11 -0.37 15.66
C CYS A 167 -16.86 0.36 14.53
N THR A 168 -17.54 1.48 14.82
CA THR A 168 -18.46 2.13 13.86
C THR A 168 -17.71 2.92 12.79
N GLU A 169 -16.72 3.72 13.18
CA GLU A 169 -15.89 4.50 12.23
C GLU A 169 -15.01 3.61 11.35
N ASN A 170 -14.64 2.42 11.85
CA ASN A 170 -13.89 1.43 11.09
C ASN A 170 -14.70 0.79 9.96
N TRP A 171 -16.03 0.79 10.02
CA TRP A 171 -16.85 0.19 8.97
C TRP A 171 -16.78 0.97 7.65
N ASP A 172 -16.82 2.31 7.71
CA ASP A 172 -16.72 3.15 6.51
C ASP A 172 -15.37 3.03 5.83
N TYR A 173 -14.28 2.97 6.60
CA TYR A 173 -12.94 2.74 6.06
C TYR A 173 -12.78 1.34 5.50
N ALA A 174 -13.37 0.33 6.14
CA ALA A 174 -13.37 -1.04 5.63
C ALA A 174 -14.14 -1.17 4.32
N LYS A 175 -15.25 -0.44 4.15
CA LYS A 175 -16.00 -0.38 2.89
C LYS A 175 -15.15 0.25 1.78
N LYS A 176 -14.51 1.39 2.06
CA LYS A 176 -13.59 2.04 1.12
C LYS A 176 -12.42 1.12 0.74
N PHE A 177 -11.84 0.41 1.71
CA PHE A 177 -10.81 -0.57 1.44
C PHE A 177 -11.31 -1.69 0.52
N ALA A 178 -12.44 -2.31 0.83
CA ALA A 178 -13.01 -3.40 0.03
C ALA A 178 -13.34 -2.96 -1.41
N GLU A 179 -13.88 -1.74 -1.58
CA GLU A 179 -14.14 -1.16 -2.91
C GLU A 179 -12.84 -1.00 -3.72
N LYS A 180 -11.79 -0.45 -3.11
CA LYS A 180 -10.49 -0.27 -3.78
C LYS A 180 -9.82 -1.62 -4.08
N TYR A 181 -9.89 -2.56 -3.14
CA TYR A 181 -9.38 -3.91 -3.29
C TYR A 181 -10.08 -4.64 -4.45
N GLU A 182 -11.39 -4.53 -4.56
CA GLU A 182 -12.15 -5.13 -5.66
C GLU A 182 -11.71 -4.58 -7.03
N ILE A 183 -11.48 -3.26 -7.13
CA ILE A 183 -10.97 -2.66 -8.36
C ILE A 183 -9.58 -3.22 -8.70
N LEU A 184 -8.67 -3.27 -7.73
CA LEU A 184 -7.32 -3.83 -7.91
C LEU A 184 -7.38 -5.29 -8.35
N LEU A 185 -8.23 -6.10 -7.72
CA LEU A 185 -8.40 -7.51 -8.08
C LEU A 185 -8.90 -7.67 -9.52
N ASN A 186 -9.82 -6.80 -9.96
CA ASN A 186 -10.35 -6.84 -11.33
C ASN A 186 -9.36 -6.36 -12.38
N ASN A 187 -8.46 -5.43 -12.02
CA ASN A 187 -7.41 -4.91 -12.89
C ASN A 187 -6.16 -5.81 -12.90
N ASN A 188 -6.09 -6.80 -12.02
CA ASN A 188 -4.96 -7.72 -11.98
C ASN A 188 -5.00 -8.67 -13.19
N ASP A 189 -4.46 -8.20 -14.31
CA ASP A 189 -4.35 -8.94 -15.58
C ASP A 189 -3.19 -9.96 -15.58
N THR A 190 -2.54 -10.20 -14.43
CA THR A 190 -1.45 -11.15 -14.34
C THR A 190 -1.98 -12.54 -13.97
N ASP A 191 -1.93 -13.49 -14.90
CA ASP A 191 -2.27 -14.90 -14.68
C ASP A 191 -1.29 -15.63 -13.71
N THR A 192 -0.42 -14.89 -13.00
CA THR A 192 0.64 -15.41 -12.13
C THR A 192 0.51 -14.81 -10.74
N GLU A 193 0.28 -15.67 -9.74
CA GLU A 193 0.25 -15.30 -8.31
C GLU A 193 1.56 -14.65 -7.83
N ASP A 194 2.68 -14.93 -8.51
CA ASP A 194 4.01 -14.41 -8.16
C ASP A 194 4.29 -12.99 -8.68
N SER A 195 3.36 -12.35 -9.41
CA SER A 195 3.57 -10.99 -9.90
C SER A 195 3.71 -9.99 -8.74
N LEU A 196 4.49 -8.92 -8.94
CA LEU A 196 4.60 -7.85 -7.94
C LEU A 196 3.22 -7.28 -7.55
N TYR A 197 2.32 -7.17 -8.52
CA TYR A 197 0.96 -6.70 -8.31
C TYR A 197 0.19 -7.64 -7.36
N SER A 198 0.21 -8.94 -7.64
CA SER A 198 -0.42 -9.98 -6.82
C SER A 198 0.18 -10.05 -5.41
N GLN A 199 1.51 -9.89 -5.28
CA GLN A 199 2.17 -9.86 -3.97
C GLN A 199 1.71 -8.68 -3.12
N ILE A 200 1.65 -7.46 -3.67
CA ILE A 200 1.19 -6.28 -2.92
C ILE A 200 -0.29 -6.44 -2.54
N LEU A 201 -1.11 -6.96 -3.46
CA LEU A 201 -2.53 -7.21 -3.20
C LEU A 201 -2.72 -8.23 -2.05
N SER A 202 -1.96 -9.32 -2.06
CA SER A 202 -1.96 -10.35 -1.00
C SER A 202 -1.50 -9.80 0.36
N ILE A 203 -0.51 -8.91 0.35
CA ILE A 203 -0.06 -8.22 1.56
C ILE A 203 -1.18 -7.37 2.17
N LEU A 204 -1.89 -6.59 1.33
CA LEU A 204 -3.01 -5.75 1.77
C LEU A 204 -4.21 -6.58 2.25
N SER A 205 -4.58 -7.67 1.56
CA SER A 205 -5.68 -8.54 1.99
C SER A 205 -5.37 -9.22 3.32
N THR A 206 -4.15 -9.75 3.47
CA THR A 206 -3.70 -10.39 4.71
C THR A 206 -3.76 -9.42 5.88
N ASP A 207 -3.34 -8.17 5.66
CA ASP A 207 -3.37 -7.15 6.69
C ASP A 207 -4.79 -6.70 7.04
N TYR A 208 -5.70 -6.66 6.07
CA TYR A 208 -7.13 -6.44 6.32
C TYR A 208 -7.74 -7.59 7.15
N ASP A 209 -7.50 -8.84 6.78
CA ASP A 209 -8.03 -10.01 7.49
C ASP A 209 -7.51 -10.06 8.93
N ASN A 210 -6.23 -9.75 9.13
CA ASN A 210 -5.63 -9.63 10.46
C ASN A 210 -6.30 -8.52 11.30
N PHE A 211 -6.62 -7.38 10.68
CA PHE A 211 -7.37 -6.32 11.35
C PHE A 211 -8.76 -6.82 11.77
N VAL A 212 -9.51 -7.39 10.83
CA VAL A 212 -10.88 -7.88 11.06
C VAL A 212 -10.89 -8.90 12.19
N LYS A 213 -9.94 -9.85 12.20
CA LYS A 213 -9.77 -10.82 13.28
C LYS A 213 -9.52 -10.15 14.63
N LYS A 214 -8.56 -9.21 14.72
CA LYS A 214 -8.26 -8.45 15.96
C LYS A 214 -9.49 -7.67 16.45
N CYS A 215 -10.29 -7.15 15.52
CA CYS A 215 -11.52 -6.43 15.77
C CYS A 215 -12.59 -7.33 16.43
N TYR A 216 -12.80 -8.53 15.86
CA TYR A 216 -13.70 -9.54 16.41
C TYR A 216 -13.24 -10.01 17.79
N GLU A 217 -11.95 -10.31 17.97
CA GLU A 217 -11.40 -10.81 19.24
C GLU A 217 -11.50 -9.79 20.38
N LYS A 218 -11.22 -8.51 20.12
CA LYS A 218 -11.22 -7.49 21.18
C LYS A 218 -12.60 -6.92 21.49
N LYS A 219 -13.47 -6.73 20.49
CA LYS A 219 -14.63 -5.83 20.61
C LYS A 219 -15.94 -6.42 20.10
N GLY A 220 -15.96 -7.64 19.57
CA GLY A 220 -17.17 -8.23 18.97
C GLY A 220 -17.78 -7.34 17.87
N CYS A 221 -16.93 -6.60 17.15
CA CYS A 221 -17.37 -5.63 16.14
C CYS A 221 -18.23 -6.31 15.05
N GLY A 222 -19.10 -5.52 14.40
CA GLY A 222 -20.05 -5.99 13.40
C GLY A 222 -19.41 -6.60 12.14
N ASN A 223 -20.27 -7.07 11.23
CA ASN A 223 -19.84 -7.71 9.99
C ASN A 223 -19.12 -6.73 9.07
N PHE A 224 -17.79 -6.85 9.03
CA PHE A 224 -16.95 -6.18 8.05
C PHE A 224 -17.21 -6.71 6.64
N PRO A 225 -17.07 -5.87 5.59
CA PRO A 225 -17.15 -6.32 4.21
C PRO A 225 -16.17 -7.46 3.93
N SER A 226 -16.65 -8.55 3.33
CA SER A 226 -15.75 -9.60 2.84
C SER A 226 -15.04 -9.15 1.58
N LEU A 227 -13.75 -9.46 1.46
CA LEU A 227 -13.00 -9.20 0.23
C LEU A 227 -13.40 -10.21 -0.86
N PRO A 228 -13.54 -9.79 -2.12
CA PRO A 228 -13.73 -10.73 -3.23
C PRO A 228 -12.49 -11.62 -3.39
N VAL A 229 -12.72 -12.90 -3.67
CA VAL A 229 -11.63 -13.89 -3.85
C VAL A 229 -11.22 -14.03 -5.32
N TYR A 230 -12.13 -13.71 -6.25
CA TYR A 230 -11.90 -13.83 -7.69
C TYR A 230 -12.28 -12.54 -8.42
N PRO A 231 -11.56 -12.19 -9.51
CA PRO A 231 -11.98 -11.12 -10.41
C PRO A 231 -13.40 -11.39 -10.95
N ARG A 232 -14.21 -10.34 -11.12
CA ARG A 232 -15.58 -10.46 -11.66
C ARG A 232 -15.59 -11.09 -13.05
N SER A 233 -14.56 -10.87 -13.86
CA SER A 233 -14.39 -11.49 -15.18
C SER A 233 -14.32 -13.03 -15.11
N PHE A 234 -13.78 -13.59 -14.03
CA PHE A 234 -13.73 -15.02 -13.78
C PHE A 234 -15.09 -15.57 -13.35
N SER A 235 -15.81 -14.86 -12.47
CA SER A 235 -17.15 -15.24 -12.02
C SER A 235 -18.18 -15.32 -13.16
N ILE A 236 -18.07 -14.44 -14.16
CA ILE A 236 -18.92 -14.47 -15.36
C ILE A 236 -18.59 -15.69 -16.24
N LYS A 237 -17.30 -16.04 -16.41
CA LYS A 237 -16.88 -17.23 -17.17
C LYS A 237 -17.34 -18.56 -16.54
N VAL A 238 -17.32 -18.67 -15.21
CA VAL A 238 -17.79 -19.86 -14.50
C VAL A 238 -19.32 -19.99 -14.57
N THR A 239 -20.06 -18.88 -14.48
CA THR A 239 -21.53 -18.88 -14.59
C THR A 239 -22.02 -19.19 -16.01
N LEU A 240 -21.20 -18.92 -17.03
CA LEU A 240 -21.48 -19.21 -18.44
C LEU A 240 -21.12 -20.64 -18.89
N ILE A 241 -20.60 -21.50 -18.00
CA ILE A 241 -20.54 -22.94 -18.29
C ILE A 241 -21.99 -23.42 -18.31
N PRO A 242 -22.54 -23.79 -19.47
CA PRO A 242 -23.95 -24.07 -19.57
C PRO A 242 -24.24 -25.31 -18.73
N ILE A 243 -25.28 -25.23 -17.92
CA ILE A 243 -25.92 -26.37 -17.25
C ILE A 243 -26.57 -27.22 -18.36
N THR A 244 -25.78 -27.88 -19.19
CA THR A 244 -26.24 -28.72 -20.32
C THR A 244 -26.03 -30.21 -20.09
N PHE A 245 -25.75 -30.66 -18.87
CA PHE A 245 -25.58 -32.09 -18.56
C PHE A 245 -26.61 -32.68 -17.59
N ILE A 246 -27.90 -32.36 -17.76
CA ILE A 246 -28.98 -33.19 -17.19
C ILE A 246 -30.15 -33.33 -18.19
N PHE A 247 -29.94 -34.04 -19.30
CA PHE A 247 -31.04 -34.61 -20.10
C PHE A 247 -30.57 -35.83 -20.92
N VAL A 248 -30.30 -36.96 -20.27
CA VAL A 248 -30.26 -38.31 -20.88
C VAL A 248 -30.43 -39.31 -19.72
N ALA A 249 -31.37 -40.24 -19.61
CA ALA A 249 -32.53 -40.66 -20.40
C ALA A 249 -33.52 -41.28 -19.40
N ILE A 250 -34.82 -40.98 -19.50
CA ILE A 250 -35.86 -41.79 -18.87
C ILE A 250 -36.19 -42.89 -19.89
N PRO A 251 -35.93 -44.19 -19.62
CA PRO A 251 -36.49 -45.23 -20.44
C PRO A 251 -37.99 -45.28 -20.15
N ILE A 252 -38.79 -44.89 -21.14
CA ILE A 252 -40.23 -45.15 -21.17
C ILE A 252 -40.37 -46.67 -21.27
N PHE A 253 -40.63 -47.33 -20.15
CA PHE A 253 -41.15 -48.70 -20.15
C PHE A 253 -42.63 -48.64 -20.58
N LEU A 254 -42.84 -48.80 -21.88
CA LEU A 254 -44.12 -49.15 -22.48
C LEU A 254 -44.33 -50.66 -22.24
N GLU A 255 -44.94 -51.00 -21.10
CA GLU A 255 -45.41 -52.36 -20.87
C GLU A 255 -46.81 -52.52 -21.48
N PHE A 256 -46.81 -53.15 -22.66
CA PHE A 256 -48.01 -53.64 -23.31
C PHE A 256 -48.61 -54.79 -22.48
N ALA A 257 -49.65 -54.51 -21.70
CA ALA A 257 -50.58 -55.53 -21.24
C ALA A 257 -51.78 -55.56 -22.20
N TYR A 258 -51.77 -56.49 -23.15
CA TYR A 258 -52.99 -56.98 -23.78
C TYR A 258 -52.93 -58.49 -23.94
N LYS A 259 -53.90 -59.12 -23.26
CA LYS A 259 -54.39 -60.51 -23.33
C LYS A 259 -53.72 -61.55 -22.43
#